data_AF-A0A942TPZ9-F1
#
_entry.id   AF-A0A942TPZ9-F1
#
_cell.length_a   1.000
_cell.length_b   1.000
_cell.length_c   1.000
_cell.angle_alpha   90.00
_cell.angle_beta   90.00
_cell.angle_gamma   90.00
#
_symmetry.space_group_name_H-M   'P 1'
#
loop_
_entity.id
_entity.type
_entity.pdbx_description
1 polymer ?
#
loop_
_entity_poly.entity_id
_entity_poly.type
_entity_poly.pdbx_seq_one_letter_code
_entity_poly.pdbx_strand_id
1 'polypeptide(L)'
;MRVLEDYTAEWIYLDINLIVAVLLLTGQITVNGVFIQATGGFSIPLTGPIIGDRRIVGKSNSKILTFVVDSIDIVLALLLIFGQISVRGTLISSGHFTITVSGPIFGIPRTEVSEKLTKEFFDHFKVFLTSDGINNYR
;
A
#
# COMPACT_ATOMS: atom_id res chain seq x y z
N MET A 1 13.56 -14.34 22.98
CA MET A 1 12.52 -14.31 21.93
C MET A 1 11.36 -13.38 22.28
N ARG A 2 11.60 -12.23 22.96
CA ARG A 2 10.57 -11.21 23.28
C ARG A 2 10.67 -9.97 22.40
N VAL A 3 11.86 -9.64 21.91
CA VAL A 3 12.13 -8.43 21.11
C VAL A 3 11.46 -8.48 19.72
N LEU A 4 11.12 -9.67 19.22
CA LEU A 4 10.49 -9.80 17.90
C LEU A 4 8.96 -9.56 17.95
N GLU A 5 8.32 -9.68 19.11
CA GLU A 5 6.86 -9.49 19.21
C GLU A 5 6.48 -8.00 19.05
N ASP A 6 7.28 -7.09 19.60
CA ASP A 6 6.94 -5.66 19.67
C ASP A 6 7.02 -4.93 18.32
N TYR A 7 7.80 -5.43 17.35
CA TYR A 7 8.00 -4.76 16.04
C TYR A 7 7.29 -5.43 14.86
N THR A 8 6.54 -6.51 15.08
CA THR A 8 5.97 -7.34 14.01
C THR A 8 5.18 -6.52 12.98
N ALA A 9 4.37 -5.58 13.45
CA ALA A 9 3.54 -4.75 12.57
C ALA A 9 4.36 -3.73 11.77
N GLU A 10 5.42 -3.15 12.32
CA GLU A 10 6.30 -2.25 11.58
C GLU A 10 7.00 -2.97 10.42
N TRP A 11 7.47 -4.20 10.65
CA TRP A 11 8.05 -5.04 9.62
C TRP A 11 7.03 -5.39 8.51
N ILE A 12 5.79 -5.68 8.87
CA ILE A 12 4.72 -5.92 7.89
C ILE A 12 4.49 -4.68 7.01
N TYR A 13 4.44 -3.47 7.59
CA TYR A 13 4.30 -2.25 6.80
C TYR A 13 5.51 -1.99 5.88
N LEU A 14 6.72 -2.28 6.36
CA LEU A 14 7.93 -2.19 5.54
C LEU A 14 7.87 -3.16 4.36
N ASP A 15 7.53 -4.43 4.62
CA ASP A 15 7.41 -5.46 3.60
C ASP A 15 6.35 -5.08 2.55
N ILE A 16 5.19 -4.58 2.99
CA ILE A 16 4.14 -4.08 2.09
C ILE A 16 4.68 -2.94 1.21
N ASN A 17 5.38 -1.96 1.80
CA ASN A 17 5.95 -0.84 1.04
C ASN A 17 6.99 -1.32 0.02
N LEU A 18 7.83 -2.30 0.39
CA LEU A 18 8.82 -2.89 -0.50
C LEU A 18 8.17 -3.68 -1.65
N ILE A 19 7.15 -4.48 -1.37
CA ILE A 19 6.38 -5.21 -2.39
C ILE A 19 5.78 -4.21 -3.38
N VAL A 20 5.12 -3.16 -2.90
CA VAL A 20 4.53 -2.12 -3.76
C VAL A 20 5.61 -1.40 -4.57
N ALA A 21 6.78 -1.10 -4.00
CA ALA A 21 7.90 -0.51 -4.73
C ALA A 21 8.39 -1.43 -5.85
N VAL A 22 8.54 -2.74 -5.61
CA VAL A 22 8.93 -3.71 -6.64
C VAL A 22 7.87 -3.80 -7.75
N LEU A 23 6.58 -3.78 -7.39
CA LEU A 23 5.50 -3.81 -8.37
C LEU A 23 5.48 -2.55 -9.26
N LEU A 24 5.83 -1.38 -8.71
CA LEU A 24 6.02 -0.14 -9.49
C LEU A 24 7.19 -0.27 -10.46
N LEU A 25 8.36 -0.72 -9.97
CA LEU A 25 9.57 -0.85 -10.78
C LEU A 25 9.44 -1.90 -11.90
N THR A 26 8.60 -2.91 -11.70
CA THR A 26 8.30 -3.95 -12.70
C THR A 26 7.12 -3.59 -13.61
N GLY A 27 6.47 -2.44 -13.37
CA GLY A 27 5.30 -1.98 -14.14
C GLY A 27 4.02 -2.81 -13.92
N GLN A 28 3.98 -3.65 -12.88
CA GLN A 28 2.78 -4.42 -12.50
C GLN A 28 1.70 -3.54 -11.87
N ILE A 29 2.11 -2.42 -11.29
CA ILE A 29 1.25 -1.30 -10.90
C ILE A 29 1.90 0.00 -11.36
N THR A 30 1.10 1.06 -11.50
CA THR A 30 1.52 2.39 -11.92
C THR A 30 0.57 3.43 -11.36
N VAL A 31 0.99 4.69 -11.36
CA VAL A 31 0.16 5.82 -10.96
C VAL A 31 -1.09 5.95 -11.84
N ASN A 32 -2.27 6.07 -11.20
CA ASN A 32 -3.54 6.35 -11.89
C ASN A 32 -3.93 7.84 -11.85
N GLY A 33 -3.41 8.59 -10.88
CA GLY A 33 -3.63 10.02 -10.76
C GLY A 33 -3.20 10.54 -9.40
N VAL A 34 -3.74 11.69 -9.02
CA VAL A 34 -3.54 12.30 -7.70
C VAL A 34 -4.91 12.65 -7.13
N PHE A 35 -5.16 12.21 -5.90
CA PHE A 35 -6.40 12.45 -5.19
C PHE A 35 -6.15 13.43 -4.05
N ILE A 36 -6.93 14.50 -4.00
CA ILE A 36 -6.86 15.49 -2.92
C ILE A 36 -7.78 15.02 -1.80
N GLN A 37 -7.27 14.96 -0.58
CA GLN A 37 -8.06 14.56 0.59
C GLN A 37 -8.74 15.78 1.21
N ALA A 38 -10.02 15.64 1.57
CA ALA A 38 -10.81 16.73 2.15
C ALA A 38 -10.21 17.27 3.47
N THR A 39 -9.48 16.43 4.19
CA THR A 39 -8.78 16.78 5.44
C THR A 39 -7.42 17.43 5.22
N GLY A 40 -7.03 17.69 3.97
CA GLY A 40 -5.71 18.19 3.59
C GLY A 40 -4.77 17.10 3.08
N GLY A 41 -3.85 17.51 2.20
CA GLY A 41 -2.87 16.64 1.57
C GLY A 41 -3.39 15.89 0.33
N PHE A 42 -2.53 15.03 -0.22
CA PHE A 42 -2.89 14.20 -1.37
C PHE A 42 -2.42 12.76 -1.23
N SER A 43 -3.08 11.88 -1.97
CA SER A 43 -2.73 10.48 -2.11
C SER A 43 -2.69 10.06 -3.55
N ILE A 44 -1.89 9.04 -3.81
CA ILE A 44 -1.64 8.53 -5.15
C ILE A 44 -2.24 7.13 -5.22
N PRO A 45 -3.34 6.94 -5.95
CA PRO A 45 -3.82 5.61 -6.29
C PRO A 45 -2.88 4.96 -7.30
N LEU A 46 -2.59 3.69 -7.05
CA LEU A 46 -1.82 2.80 -7.91
C LEU A 46 -2.75 1.71 -8.43
N THR A 47 -2.74 1.50 -9.75
CA THR A 47 -3.49 0.44 -10.43
C THR A 47 -2.59 -0.27 -11.45
N GLY A 48 -3.00 -1.45 -11.94
CA GLY A 48 -2.26 -2.12 -13.00
C GLY A 48 -2.61 -3.61 -13.17
N PRO A 49 -1.86 -4.32 -14.03
CA PRO A 49 -2.19 -5.68 -14.46
C PRO A 49 -2.46 -6.68 -13.35
N ILE A 50 -1.65 -6.68 -12.27
CA ILE A 50 -1.81 -7.65 -11.17
C ILE A 50 -3.10 -7.42 -10.37
N ILE A 51 -3.69 -6.25 -10.52
CA ILE A 51 -4.90 -5.80 -9.83
C ILE A 51 -6.14 -5.84 -10.76
N GLY A 52 -5.97 -6.33 -11.99
CA GLY A 52 -7.05 -6.45 -12.98
C GLY A 52 -7.30 -5.18 -13.80
N ASP A 53 -6.41 -4.19 -13.74
CA ASP A 53 -6.47 -2.98 -14.55
C ASP A 53 -5.35 -2.96 -15.62
N ARG A 54 -5.41 -2.04 -16.58
CA ARG A 54 -4.33 -1.83 -17.53
C ARG A 54 -3.28 -0.88 -16.97
N ARG A 55 -2.02 -1.13 -17.31
CA ARG A 55 -0.96 -0.17 -17.04
C ARG A 55 -1.18 1.09 -17.88
N ILE A 56 -1.14 2.24 -17.25
CA ILE A 56 -1.14 3.53 -17.93
C ILE A 56 0.14 3.70 -18.73
N VAL A 57 -0.02 4.11 -19.98
CA VAL A 57 1.06 4.36 -20.93
C VAL A 57 0.75 5.63 -21.71
N GLY A 58 1.78 6.20 -22.36
CA GLY A 58 1.61 7.38 -23.19
C GLY A 58 0.57 7.19 -24.28
N LYS A 59 -0.35 8.15 -24.42
CA LYS A 59 -1.37 8.14 -25.49
C LYS A 59 -0.70 8.03 -26.86
N SER A 60 -1.32 7.27 -27.76
CA SER A 60 -0.81 7.00 -29.11
C SER A 60 0.59 6.36 -29.13
N ASN A 61 0.92 5.57 -28.10
CA ASN A 61 2.23 4.92 -27.94
C ASN A 61 3.41 5.90 -27.89
N SER A 62 3.18 7.11 -27.37
CA SER A 62 4.25 8.08 -27.17
C SER A 62 5.26 7.54 -26.15
N LYS A 63 6.47 7.27 -26.64
CA LYS A 63 7.60 6.80 -25.81
C LYS A 63 7.98 7.84 -24.76
N ILE A 64 7.91 9.13 -25.10
CA ILE A 64 8.23 10.23 -24.18
C ILE A 64 7.24 10.27 -23.03
N LEU A 65 5.93 10.20 -23.31
CA LEU A 65 4.92 10.20 -22.25
C LEU A 65 5.00 8.94 -21.39
N THR A 66 5.31 7.79 -21.99
CA THR A 66 5.53 6.54 -21.23
C THR A 66 6.73 6.67 -20.32
N PHE A 67 7.85 7.24 -20.80
CA PHE A 67 9.03 7.50 -19.99
C PHE A 67 8.75 8.44 -18.80
N VAL A 68 7.87 9.43 -18.97
CA VAL A 68 7.43 10.30 -17.86
C VAL A 68 6.68 9.49 -16.80
N VAL A 69 5.75 8.61 -17.21
CA VAL A 69 5.03 7.73 -16.28
C VAL A 69 6.00 6.80 -15.55
N ASP A 70 6.92 6.16 -16.29
CA ASP A 70 7.94 5.28 -15.72
C ASP A 70 8.82 6.03 -14.70
N SER A 71 9.16 7.28 -14.97
CA SER A 71 9.95 8.13 -14.06
C SER A 71 9.18 8.43 -12.78
N ILE A 72 7.87 8.69 -12.87
CA ILE A 72 7.01 8.88 -11.70
C ILE A 72 6.96 7.59 -10.87
N ASP A 73 6.76 6.43 -11.51
CA ASP A 73 6.73 5.13 -10.85
C ASP A 73 8.05 4.85 -10.08
N ILE A 74 9.20 5.17 -10.68
CA ILE A 74 10.52 5.06 -10.03
C ILE A 74 10.63 5.98 -8.82
N VAL A 75 10.23 7.24 -8.94
CA VAL A 75 10.27 8.20 -7.82
C VAL A 75 9.39 7.71 -6.68
N LEU A 76 8.18 7.23 -6.96
CA LEU A 76 7.28 6.69 -5.93
C LEU A 76 7.86 5.44 -5.26
N ALA A 77 8.48 4.55 -6.02
CA ALA A 77 9.16 3.38 -5.48
C ALA A 77 10.30 3.77 -4.52
N LEU A 78 11.13 4.74 -4.88
CA LEU A 78 12.18 5.25 -4.00
C LEU A 78 11.62 5.89 -2.72
N LEU A 79 10.54 6.65 -2.84
CA LEU A 79 9.88 7.26 -1.68
C LEU A 79 9.27 6.22 -0.72
N LEU A 80 8.76 5.10 -1.25
CA LEU A 80 8.32 3.96 -0.44
C LEU A 80 9.50 3.28 0.27
N ILE A 81 10.59 3.01 -0.47
CA ILE A 81 11.81 2.38 0.07
C ILE A 81 12.43 3.23 1.18
N PHE A 82 12.47 4.55 1.00
CA PHE A 82 12.99 5.49 2.02
C PHE A 82 11.98 5.87 3.10
N GLY A 83 10.79 5.26 3.10
CA GLY A 83 9.73 5.52 4.09
C GLY A 83 9.21 6.96 4.09
N GLN A 84 9.39 7.71 3.01
CA GLN A 84 8.84 9.06 2.86
C GLN A 84 7.34 9.04 2.57
N ILE A 85 6.87 7.97 1.95
CA ILE A 85 5.46 7.63 1.79
C ILE A 85 5.24 6.17 2.20
N SER A 86 3.98 5.80 2.43
CA SER A 86 3.61 4.44 2.79
C SER A 86 2.26 4.08 2.19
N VAL A 87 2.03 2.77 2.06
CA VAL A 87 0.71 2.24 1.72
C VAL A 87 -0.26 2.55 2.86
N ARG A 88 -1.35 3.25 2.55
CA ARG A 88 -2.40 3.58 3.51
C ARG A 88 -3.56 2.60 3.49
N GLY A 89 -3.74 1.90 2.39
CA GLY A 89 -4.80 0.93 2.25
C GLY A 89 -5.18 0.69 0.80
N THR A 90 -6.28 -0.02 0.65
CA THR A 90 -6.79 -0.47 -0.64
C THR A 90 -8.22 0.00 -0.80
N LEU A 91 -8.53 0.58 -1.96
CA LEU A 91 -9.91 0.91 -2.36
C LEU A 91 -10.41 -0.20 -3.27
N ILE A 92 -11.56 -0.78 -2.91
CA ILE A 92 -12.24 -1.79 -3.72
C ILE A 92 -13.53 -1.15 -4.25
N SER A 93 -13.68 -1.16 -5.56
CA SER A 93 -14.88 -0.70 -6.27
C SER A 93 -15.37 -1.81 -7.21
N SER A 94 -16.55 -1.63 -7.82
CA SER A 94 -17.13 -2.59 -8.76
C SER A 94 -16.23 -2.77 -9.99
N GLY A 95 -15.34 -3.76 -9.94
CA GLY A 95 -14.42 -4.13 -11.02
C GLY A 95 -13.00 -3.55 -10.93
N HIS A 96 -12.69 -2.74 -9.91
CA HIS A 96 -11.37 -2.15 -9.75
C HIS A 96 -10.88 -2.27 -8.31
N PHE A 97 -9.62 -2.62 -8.17
CA PHE A 97 -8.89 -2.56 -6.92
C PHE A 97 -7.76 -1.54 -7.10
N THR A 98 -7.48 -0.79 -6.05
CA THR A 98 -6.48 0.29 -6.08
C THR A 98 -5.72 0.29 -4.78
N ILE A 99 -4.39 0.38 -4.86
CA ILE A 99 -3.54 0.57 -3.68
C ILE A 99 -3.28 2.06 -3.55
N THR A 100 -3.52 2.63 -2.38
CA THR A 100 -3.33 4.06 -2.15
C THR A 100 -2.07 4.29 -1.34
N VAL A 101 -1.16 5.12 -1.87
CA VAL A 101 0.05 5.55 -1.15
C VAL A 101 0.00 7.03 -0.81
N SER A 102 0.52 7.38 0.38
CA SER A 102 0.71 8.77 0.79
C SER A 102 1.64 8.87 2.00
N GLY A 103 2.05 10.09 2.39
CA GLY A 103 2.97 10.31 3.50
C GLY A 103 3.21 11.79 3.79
N PRO A 104 4.14 12.11 4.71
CA PRO A 104 4.38 13.47 5.19
C PRO A 104 4.68 14.47 4.08
N ILE A 105 5.42 14.05 3.06
CA ILE A 105 5.74 14.89 1.89
C ILE A 105 4.50 15.30 1.09
N PHE A 106 3.39 14.58 1.25
CA PHE A 106 2.10 14.87 0.63
C PHE A 106 1.12 15.51 1.63
N GLY A 107 1.61 15.97 2.78
CA GLY A 107 0.82 16.65 3.81
C GLY A 107 0.01 15.73 4.71
N ILE A 108 0.28 14.41 4.70
CA ILE A 108 -0.45 13.44 5.52
C ILE A 108 0.50 12.75 6.52
N PRO A 109 0.24 12.76 7.83
CA PRO A 109 1.12 12.16 8.85
C PRO A 109 1.45 10.69 8.56
N ARG A 110 2.64 10.24 8.97
CA ARG A 110 3.01 8.81 8.82
C ARG A 110 1.99 7.92 9.52
N THR A 111 1.77 6.74 8.96
CA THR A 111 1.02 5.70 9.65
C THR A 111 1.91 5.17 10.78
N GLU A 112 1.52 5.45 12.01
CA GLU A 112 2.20 4.91 13.20
C GLU A 112 1.47 3.65 13.67
N VAL A 113 2.24 2.64 14.05
CA VAL A 113 1.72 1.41 14.63
C VAL A 113 1.54 1.63 16.13
N SER A 114 0.31 1.54 16.62
CA SER A 114 0.06 1.55 18.06
C SER A 114 0.35 0.16 18.63
N GLU A 115 1.44 0.04 19.41
CA GLU A 115 1.84 -1.21 20.08
C GLU A 115 0.68 -1.84 20.88
N LYS A 116 -0.10 -1.00 21.57
CA LYS A 116 -1.27 -1.44 22.34
C LYS A 116 -2.31 -2.10 21.45
N LEU A 117 -2.66 -1.45 20.34
CA LEU A 117 -3.70 -1.95 19.42
C LEU A 117 -3.23 -3.23 18.71
N THR A 118 -1.95 -3.30 18.34
CA THR A 118 -1.34 -4.49 17.75
C THR A 118 -1.43 -5.68 18.70
N LYS A 119 -1.09 -5.49 19.97
CA LYS A 119 -1.19 -6.53 20.99
C LYS A 119 -2.64 -7.01 21.19
N GLU A 120 -3.59 -6.08 21.34
CA GLU A 120 -5.01 -6.40 21.47
C GLU A 120 -5.53 -7.20 20.27
N PHE A 121 -5.14 -6.84 19.04
CA PHE A 121 -5.51 -7.58 17.83
C PHE A 121 -4.99 -9.02 17.83
N PHE A 122 -3.69 -9.22 18.08
CA PHE A 122 -3.10 -10.56 18.06
C PHE A 122 -3.59 -11.45 19.20
N ASP A 123 -3.84 -10.88 20.39
CA ASP A 123 -4.45 -11.60 21.50
C ASP A 123 -5.87 -12.06 21.13
N HIS A 124 -6.70 -11.19 20.55
CA HIS A 124 -8.03 -11.57 20.03
C HIS A 124 -7.96 -12.61 18.91
N PHE A 125 -7.05 -12.43 17.95
CA PHE A 125 -6.90 -13.35 16.83
C PHE A 125 -6.46 -14.75 17.29
N LYS A 126 -5.56 -14.82 18.27
CA LYS A 126 -5.15 -16.08 18.89
C LYS A 126 -6.33 -16.76 19.58
N VAL A 127 -7.17 -16.03 20.32
CA VAL A 127 -8.39 -16.58 20.92
C VAL A 127 -9.35 -17.08 19.84
N PHE A 128 -9.53 -16.35 18.74
CA PHE A 128 -10.37 -16.81 17.62
C PHE A 128 -9.87 -18.12 17.00
N LEU A 129 -8.56 -18.28 16.84
CA LEU A 129 -7.95 -19.49 16.28
C LEU A 129 -7.91 -20.67 17.28
N THR A 130 -7.94 -20.41 18.58
CA THR A 130 -7.79 -21.45 19.63
C THR A 130 -9.11 -21.81 20.32
N SER A 131 -10.12 -20.93 20.28
CA SER A 131 -11.51 -21.30 20.59
C SER A 131 -12.10 -22.06 19.40
N ASP A 132 -13.02 -22.99 19.67
CA ASP A 132 -13.69 -23.88 18.71
C ASP A 132 -14.58 -23.15 17.65
N GLY A 133 -14.12 -22.05 17.06
CA GLY A 133 -14.79 -21.34 15.96
C GLY A 133 -14.94 -22.18 14.68
N ILE A 134 -14.30 -23.35 14.62
CA ILE A 134 -14.45 -24.35 13.55
C ILE A 134 -15.74 -25.18 13.74
N ASN A 135 -16.33 -25.25 14.94
CA ASN A 135 -17.51 -26.09 15.20
C ASN A 135 -18.86 -25.39 14.97
N ASN A 136 -18.89 -24.07 14.74
CA ASN A 136 -20.14 -23.31 14.59
C ASN A 136 -20.50 -22.94 13.13
N TYR A 137 -19.78 -23.46 12.14
CA TYR A 137 -20.05 -23.26 10.71
C TYR A 137 -20.14 -24.57 9.91
N ARG A 138 -20.61 -25.65 10.54
CA ARG A 138 -21.03 -26.89 9.87
C ARG A 138 -22.54 -27.04 9.91
#